data_AF-A0A182SEW9-F1
#
_entry.id   AF-A0A182SEW9-F1
#
_cell.length_a   1.000
_cell.length_b   1.000
_cell.length_c   1.000
_cell.angle_alpha   90.00
_cell.angle_beta   90.00
_cell.angle_gamma   90.00
#
_symmetry.space_group_name_H-M   'P 1'
#
loop_
_entity.id
_entity.type
_entity.pdbx_description
1 polymer ?
#
loop_
_entity_poly.entity_id
_entity_poly.type
_entity_poly.pdbx_seq_one_letter_code
_entity_poly.pdbx_strand_id
1 'polypeptide(L)'
;LVRRVTRQALFVLHENNWQKEHVELFNQTIGETIMNRDVTSFGLMNHFNDLFLNELAKVTDGNISKETVKQIMELFVQAILKTDDGTVSASIKKNVFHALMQQSDLGQEFEEKFEMWKSANFVTGNIDNVEFMVDDGEEGEEVAGEETDKEAQNEGAEEEEPENMNDAGAGTEKVFDPRAGRVNVDIPQIEFDPQDIIDLIETHRYKSYVNSKGKKRAIQLVKQFTKFADGVFPIGVKRVPSINPKDYAVDLDEQVEELENFRSKLVGEKRKSLKELKKERRMQQKLERLKKEGHLESKDAKGENSETVVDADDGTPAAA
;
A
#
# COMPACT_ATOMS: atom_id res chain seq x y z
N LEU A 1 -7.02 -14.38 26.85
CA LEU A 1 -8.37 -14.57 27.41
C LEU A 1 -9.45 -13.95 26.53
N VAL A 2 -9.44 -12.62 26.30
CA VAL A 2 -10.44 -11.91 25.49
C VAL A 2 -10.72 -12.61 24.15
N ARG A 3 -9.69 -12.86 23.35
CA ARG A 3 -9.79 -13.61 22.09
C ARG A 3 -10.54 -14.95 22.22
N ARG A 4 -10.22 -15.75 23.24
CA ARG A 4 -10.88 -17.04 23.49
C ARG A 4 -12.34 -16.86 23.87
N VAL A 5 -12.65 -15.90 24.72
CA VAL A 5 -14.04 -15.63 25.15
C VAL A 5 -14.87 -15.13 23.97
N THR A 6 -14.35 -14.20 23.17
CA THR A 6 -15.02 -13.72 21.95
C THR A 6 -15.27 -14.88 20.98
N ARG A 7 -14.27 -15.72 20.75
CA ARG A 7 -14.42 -16.90 19.88
C ARG A 7 -15.48 -17.86 20.40
N GLN A 8 -15.48 -18.17 21.70
CA GLN A 8 -16.49 -19.05 22.29
C GLN A 8 -17.90 -18.46 22.19
N ALA A 9 -18.06 -17.14 22.38
CA ALA A 9 -19.34 -16.47 22.17
C ALA A 9 -19.82 -16.58 20.72
N LEU A 10 -18.91 -16.44 19.75
CA LEU A 10 -19.21 -16.60 18.32
C LEU A 10 -19.52 -18.07 17.96
N PHE A 11 -18.85 -19.05 18.57
CA PHE A 11 -19.18 -20.47 18.36
C PHE A 11 -20.60 -20.79 18.81
N VAL A 12 -21.04 -20.26 19.96
CA VAL A 12 -22.42 -20.43 20.41
C VAL A 12 -23.42 -19.83 19.40
N LEU A 13 -23.11 -18.69 18.78
CA LEU A 13 -23.95 -18.12 17.72
C LEU A 13 -23.95 -18.99 16.45
N HIS A 14 -22.79 -19.53 16.08
CA HIS A 14 -22.62 -20.40 14.94
C HIS A 14 -23.39 -21.73 15.11
N GLU A 15 -23.29 -22.39 16.27
CA GLU A 15 -24.04 -23.62 16.59
C GLU A 15 -25.56 -23.42 16.54
N ASN A 16 -26.02 -22.21 16.88
CA ASN A 16 -27.42 -21.82 16.77
C ASN A 16 -27.78 -21.25 15.39
N ASN A 17 -26.97 -21.49 14.35
CA ASN A 17 -27.20 -21.07 12.97
C ASN A 17 -27.50 -19.56 12.80
N TRP A 18 -26.88 -18.70 13.61
CA TRP A 18 -27.02 -17.24 13.49
C TRP A 18 -28.48 -16.74 13.53
N GLN A 19 -29.33 -17.35 14.36
CA GLN A 19 -30.71 -16.87 14.54
C GLN A 19 -30.75 -15.40 14.94
N LYS A 20 -31.65 -14.64 14.30
CA LYS A 20 -31.76 -13.17 14.44
C LYS A 20 -31.88 -12.74 15.90
N GLU A 21 -32.69 -13.45 16.69
CA GLU A 21 -32.89 -13.18 18.13
C GLU A 21 -31.58 -13.29 18.94
N HIS A 22 -30.75 -14.30 18.65
CA HIS A 22 -29.48 -14.49 19.35
C HIS A 22 -28.43 -13.46 18.92
N VAL A 23 -28.41 -13.08 17.64
CA VAL A 23 -27.53 -12.03 17.12
C VAL A 23 -27.92 -10.67 17.70
N GLU A 24 -29.22 -10.37 17.82
CA GLU A 24 -29.72 -9.16 18.47
C GLU A 24 -29.34 -9.10 19.96
N LEU A 25 -29.53 -10.21 20.69
CA LEU A 25 -29.13 -10.30 22.09
C LEU A 25 -27.62 -10.12 22.27
N PHE A 26 -26.82 -10.73 21.39
CA PHE A 26 -25.37 -10.55 21.36
C PHE A 26 -25.02 -9.07 21.14
N ASN A 27 -25.60 -8.43 20.11
CA ASN A 27 -25.37 -7.03 19.80
C ASN A 27 -25.73 -6.12 20.98
N GLN A 28 -26.88 -6.34 21.62
CA GLN A 28 -27.29 -5.59 22.81
C GLN A 28 -26.27 -5.76 23.94
N THR A 29 -25.88 -7.01 24.24
CA THR A 29 -24.94 -7.31 25.32
C THR A 29 -23.57 -6.65 25.08
N ILE A 30 -23.03 -6.74 23.86
CA ILE A 30 -21.74 -6.11 23.51
C ILE A 30 -21.86 -4.58 23.50
N GLY A 31 -23.01 -4.06 23.08
CA GLY A 31 -23.34 -2.63 23.11
C GLY A 31 -23.34 -2.03 24.52
N GLU A 32 -23.94 -2.74 25.48
CA GLU A 32 -24.06 -2.30 26.88
C GLU A 32 -22.77 -2.52 27.68
N THR A 33 -21.99 -3.55 27.34
CA THR A 33 -20.78 -3.93 28.08
C THR A 33 -19.49 -3.40 27.44
N ILE A 34 -19.06 -3.95 26.30
CA ILE A 34 -17.74 -3.70 25.70
C ILE A 34 -17.68 -2.33 25.02
N MET A 35 -18.74 -1.96 24.30
CA MET A 35 -18.82 -0.71 23.55
C MET A 35 -19.17 0.49 24.43
N ASN A 36 -19.51 0.25 25.69
CA ASN A 36 -19.82 1.29 26.66
C ASN A 36 -18.55 1.74 27.41
N ARG A 37 -18.17 3.00 27.24
CA ARG A 37 -16.98 3.59 27.87
C ARG A 37 -17.12 3.81 29.37
N ASP A 38 -18.35 3.84 29.89
CA ASP A 38 -18.60 3.96 31.32
C ASP A 38 -18.35 2.65 32.06
N VAL A 39 -18.45 1.52 31.33
CA VAL A 39 -18.27 0.16 31.87
C VAL A 39 -16.87 -0.39 31.55
N THR A 40 -16.40 -0.15 30.32
CA THR A 40 -15.20 -0.80 29.77
C THR A 40 -14.07 0.18 29.47
N SER A 41 -12.84 -0.24 29.81
CA SER A 41 -11.63 0.52 29.49
C SER A 41 -11.35 0.56 27.98
N PHE A 42 -10.70 1.62 27.52
CA PHE A 42 -10.41 1.81 26.10
C PHE A 42 -9.56 0.68 25.53
N GLY A 43 -8.57 0.20 26.30
CA GLY A 43 -7.68 -0.88 25.86
C GLY A 43 -8.43 -2.18 25.59
N LEU A 44 -9.39 -2.55 26.46
CA LEU A 44 -10.19 -3.76 26.27
C LEU A 44 -11.12 -3.63 25.06
N MET A 45 -11.81 -2.50 24.92
CA MET A 45 -12.68 -2.24 23.76
C MET A 45 -11.88 -2.21 22.45
N ASN A 46 -10.72 -1.55 22.43
CA ASN A 46 -9.85 -1.51 21.25
C ASN A 46 -9.33 -2.90 20.87
N HIS A 47 -8.92 -3.70 21.86
CA HIS A 47 -8.50 -5.08 21.62
C HIS A 47 -9.65 -5.95 21.11
N PHE A 48 -10.87 -5.78 21.63
CA PHE A 48 -12.05 -6.44 21.11
C PHE A 48 -12.33 -6.07 19.65
N ASN A 49 -12.31 -4.77 19.32
CA ASN A 49 -12.53 -4.31 17.94
C ASN A 49 -11.51 -4.88 16.95
N ASP A 50 -10.24 -4.99 17.37
CA ASP A 50 -9.13 -5.53 16.57
C ASP A 50 -9.26 -7.04 16.30
N LEU A 51 -9.72 -7.81 17.28
CA LEU A 51 -9.86 -9.26 17.12
C LEU A 51 -11.21 -9.69 16.55
N PHE A 52 -12.25 -8.86 16.64
CA PHE A 52 -13.63 -9.28 16.37
C PHE A 52 -13.82 -9.89 14.98
N LEU A 53 -13.43 -9.17 13.92
CA LEU A 53 -13.58 -9.67 12.55
C LEU A 53 -12.71 -10.90 12.28
N ASN A 54 -11.49 -10.93 12.84
CA ASN A 54 -10.60 -12.07 12.70
C ASN A 54 -11.17 -13.33 13.35
N GLU A 55 -11.81 -13.22 14.50
CA GLU A 55 -12.46 -14.36 15.15
C GLU A 55 -13.77 -14.74 14.45
N LEU A 56 -14.52 -13.76 13.92
CA LEU A 56 -15.72 -14.01 13.13
C LEU A 56 -15.42 -14.81 11.86
N ALA A 57 -14.40 -14.38 11.10
CA ALA A 57 -13.92 -15.08 9.91
C ALA A 57 -13.50 -16.52 10.22
N LYS A 58 -12.76 -16.72 11.32
CA LYS A 58 -12.29 -18.06 11.74
C LYS A 58 -13.42 -18.98 12.16
N VAL A 59 -14.40 -18.48 12.92
CA VAL A 59 -15.51 -19.30 13.41
C VAL A 59 -16.46 -19.70 12.28
N THR A 60 -16.66 -18.82 11.30
CA THR A 60 -17.58 -19.04 10.19
C THR A 60 -16.92 -19.74 9.00
N ASP A 61 -15.59 -19.84 8.97
CA ASP A 61 -14.82 -20.28 7.80
C ASP A 61 -15.15 -19.45 6.54
N GLY A 62 -15.55 -18.18 6.73
CA GLY A 62 -16.06 -17.30 5.68
C GLY A 62 -17.54 -17.52 5.29
N ASN A 63 -18.15 -18.63 5.73
CA ASN A 63 -19.52 -18.99 5.40
C ASN A 63 -20.56 -18.34 6.33
N ILE A 64 -20.67 -17.01 6.24
CA ILE A 64 -21.67 -16.22 6.96
C ILE A 64 -22.61 -15.51 5.99
N SER A 65 -23.92 -15.52 6.29
CA SER A 65 -24.90 -14.80 5.48
C SER A 65 -24.67 -13.29 5.55
N LYS A 66 -24.79 -12.61 4.40
CA LYS A 66 -24.69 -11.15 4.27
C LYS A 66 -25.69 -10.42 5.17
N GLU A 67 -26.88 -11.00 5.39
CA GLU A 67 -27.88 -10.47 6.34
C GLU A 67 -27.35 -10.47 7.78
N THR A 68 -26.67 -11.54 8.18
CA THR A 68 -26.10 -11.67 9.52
C THR A 68 -24.95 -10.68 9.70
N VAL A 69 -24.09 -10.53 8.69
CA VAL A 69 -23.02 -9.52 8.69
C VAL A 69 -23.61 -8.13 8.84
N LYS A 70 -24.69 -7.80 8.10
CA LYS A 70 -25.40 -6.52 8.23
C LYS A 70 -25.90 -6.27 9.66
N GLN A 71 -26.50 -7.27 10.29
CA GLN A 71 -26.97 -7.17 11.68
C GLN A 71 -25.83 -6.94 12.66
N ILE A 72 -24.73 -7.69 12.54
CA ILE A 72 -23.55 -7.50 13.37
C ILE A 72 -22.95 -6.11 13.15
N MET A 73 -22.89 -5.65 11.90
CA MET A 73 -22.36 -4.33 11.55
C MET A 73 -23.20 -3.19 12.13
N GLU A 74 -24.49 -3.40 12.37
CA GLU A 74 -25.37 -2.41 12.99
C GLU A 74 -24.85 -1.96 14.36
N LEU A 75 -24.34 -2.90 15.17
CA LEU A 75 -23.74 -2.59 16.47
C LEU A 75 -22.63 -1.53 16.34
N PHE A 76 -21.70 -1.73 15.40
CA PHE A 76 -20.56 -0.84 15.20
C PHE A 76 -20.98 0.49 14.56
N VAL A 77 -21.98 0.48 13.68
CA VAL A 77 -22.60 1.70 13.13
C VAL A 77 -23.25 2.52 14.25
N GLN A 78 -24.03 1.89 15.14
CA GLN A 78 -24.62 2.59 16.28
C GLN A 78 -23.53 3.14 17.21
N ALA A 79 -22.50 2.34 17.52
CA ALA A 79 -21.40 2.74 18.40
C ALA A 79 -20.62 3.96 17.87
N ILE A 80 -20.27 3.98 16.57
CA ILE A 80 -19.49 5.09 15.98
C ILE A 80 -20.31 6.39 15.85
N LEU A 81 -21.63 6.27 15.68
CA LEU A 81 -22.53 7.42 15.56
C LEU A 81 -22.92 8.02 16.92
N LYS A 82 -23.00 7.19 17.97
CA LYS A 82 -23.33 7.61 19.34
C LYS A 82 -22.12 8.23 20.04
N THR A 83 -20.89 7.74 19.78
CA THR A 83 -19.70 8.17 20.52
C THR A 83 -19.28 9.61 20.20
N ASP A 84 -18.88 10.37 21.21
CA ASP A 84 -18.25 11.68 21.05
C ASP A 84 -16.72 11.61 21.00
N ASP A 85 -16.14 10.54 21.53
CA ASP A 85 -14.70 10.33 21.64
C ASP A 85 -14.09 10.00 20.27
N GLY A 86 -13.14 10.83 19.85
CA GLY A 86 -12.40 10.66 18.60
C GLY A 86 -11.62 9.34 18.57
N THR A 87 -11.05 8.94 19.70
CA THR A 87 -10.19 7.76 19.82
C THR A 87 -10.99 6.47 19.62
N VAL A 88 -12.16 6.38 20.26
CA VAL A 88 -13.10 5.27 20.09
C VAL A 88 -13.57 5.19 18.65
N SER A 89 -13.98 6.32 18.07
CA SER A 89 -14.45 6.36 16.69
C SER A 89 -13.36 5.95 15.68
N ALA A 90 -12.10 6.33 15.92
CA ALA A 90 -10.97 5.97 15.08
C ALA A 90 -10.64 4.47 15.20
N SER A 91 -10.68 3.92 16.42
CA SER A 91 -10.53 2.48 16.67
C SER A 91 -11.56 1.66 15.91
N ILE A 92 -12.86 1.98 16.05
CA ILE A 92 -13.93 1.26 15.34
C ILE A 92 -13.76 1.41 13.82
N LYS A 93 -13.47 2.64 13.34
CA LYS A 93 -13.26 2.90 11.92
C LYS A 93 -12.14 2.04 11.34
N LYS A 94 -10.98 2.01 11.99
CA LYS A 94 -9.80 1.26 11.53
C LYS A 94 -10.00 -0.25 11.65
N ASN A 95 -10.37 -0.72 12.83
CA ASN A 95 -10.31 -2.15 13.15
C ASN A 95 -11.53 -2.92 12.65
N VAL A 96 -12.63 -2.22 12.32
CA VAL A 96 -13.86 -2.86 11.85
C VAL A 96 -14.12 -2.48 10.40
N PHE A 97 -14.44 -1.22 10.11
CA PHE A 97 -14.83 -0.83 8.76
C PHE A 97 -13.67 -0.91 7.75
N HIS A 98 -12.46 -0.47 8.12
CA HIS A 98 -11.30 -0.54 7.23
C HIS A 98 -10.79 -1.97 7.11
N ALA A 99 -10.73 -2.72 8.21
CA ALA A 99 -10.38 -4.13 8.18
C ALA A 99 -11.33 -4.95 7.30
N LEU A 100 -12.64 -4.68 7.34
CA LEU A 100 -13.62 -5.35 6.47
C LEU A 100 -13.35 -5.06 4.98
N MET A 101 -13.05 -3.81 4.62
CA MET A 101 -12.66 -3.46 3.25
C MET A 101 -11.31 -4.08 2.85
N GLN A 102 -10.35 -4.16 3.77
CA GLN A 102 -9.03 -4.76 3.50
C GLN A 102 -9.10 -6.28 3.27
N GLN A 103 -10.02 -6.97 3.94
CA GLN A 103 -10.18 -8.42 3.80
C GLN A 103 -10.82 -8.82 2.46
N SER A 104 -11.55 -7.92 1.80
CA SER A 104 -12.17 -8.19 0.50
C SER A 104 -11.15 -8.29 -0.63
N ASP A 105 -11.53 -8.93 -1.74
CA ASP A 105 -10.72 -9.02 -2.96
C ASP A 105 -10.14 -7.67 -3.40
N LEU A 106 -10.98 -6.62 -3.45
CA LEU A 106 -10.54 -5.27 -3.83
C LEU A 106 -9.48 -4.70 -2.87
N GLY A 107 -9.55 -5.08 -1.59
CA GLY A 107 -8.55 -4.72 -0.60
C GLY A 107 -7.23 -5.47 -0.78
N GLN A 108 -7.30 -6.77 -1.08
CA GLN A 108 -6.13 -7.61 -1.33
C GLN A 108 -5.40 -7.16 -2.61
N GLU A 109 -6.13 -6.95 -3.70
CA GLU A 109 -5.58 -6.42 -4.96
C GLU A 109 -4.88 -5.07 -4.76
N PHE A 110 -5.45 -4.19 -3.92
CA PHE A 110 -4.84 -2.90 -3.63
C PHE A 110 -3.52 -3.05 -2.86
N GLU A 111 -3.48 -3.94 -1.86
CA GLU A 111 -2.26 -4.17 -1.07
C GLU A 111 -1.16 -4.79 -1.94
N GLU A 112 -1.49 -5.77 -2.78
CA GLU A 112 -0.55 -6.36 -3.73
C GLU A 112 -0.01 -5.33 -4.72
N LYS A 113 -0.87 -4.48 -5.30
CA LYS A 113 -0.44 -3.35 -6.14
C LYS A 113 0.47 -2.40 -5.39
N PHE A 114 0.16 -2.13 -4.12
CA PHE A 114 0.95 -1.23 -3.29
C PHE A 114 2.33 -1.82 -2.95
N GLU A 115 2.42 -3.13 -2.69
CA GLU A 115 3.68 -3.82 -2.47
C GLU A 115 4.55 -3.85 -3.72
N MET A 116 3.98 -4.14 -4.89
CA MET A 116 4.67 -4.02 -6.17
C MET A 116 5.12 -2.58 -6.45
N TRP A 117 4.28 -1.60 -6.15
CA TRP A 117 4.63 -0.19 -6.33
C TRP A 117 5.81 0.23 -5.44
N LYS A 118 5.84 -0.30 -4.22
CA LYS A 118 6.91 -0.07 -3.25
C LYS A 118 8.21 -0.78 -3.65
N SER A 119 8.15 -2.02 -4.15
CA SER A 119 9.33 -2.73 -4.65
C SER A 119 9.92 -2.06 -5.89
N ALA A 120 9.06 -1.49 -6.74
CA ALA A 120 9.43 -0.64 -7.87
C ALA A 120 9.78 0.81 -7.46
N ASN A 121 10.01 1.07 -6.17
CA ASN A 121 10.48 2.36 -5.65
C ASN A 121 9.63 3.58 -6.08
N PHE A 122 8.32 3.38 -6.22
CA PHE A 122 7.30 4.39 -6.56
C PHE A 122 7.46 5.09 -7.93
N VAL A 123 8.11 4.45 -8.91
CA VAL A 123 8.43 5.04 -10.22
C VAL A 123 7.22 5.68 -10.91
N THR A 124 6.07 5.01 -10.93
CA THR A 124 4.86 5.44 -11.68
C THR A 124 4.11 6.62 -11.04
N GLY A 125 4.49 7.06 -9.83
CA GLY A 125 3.88 8.19 -9.10
C GLY A 125 2.41 8.02 -8.67
N ASN A 126 1.64 7.12 -9.31
CA ASN A 126 0.28 6.73 -8.94
C ASN A 126 0.15 5.19 -8.94
N ILE A 127 -0.50 4.66 -7.90
CA ILE A 127 -0.78 3.22 -7.77
C ILE A 127 -1.69 2.68 -8.88
N ASP A 128 -2.60 3.50 -9.41
CA ASP A 128 -3.52 3.06 -10.47
C ASP A 128 -2.78 2.70 -11.78
N ASN A 129 -1.54 3.18 -11.94
CA ASN A 129 -0.69 2.91 -13.12
C ASN A 129 0.16 1.64 -12.97
N VAL A 130 0.06 0.95 -11.83
CA VAL A 130 0.77 -0.32 -11.60
C VAL A 130 -0.10 -1.43 -12.15
N GLU A 131 0.28 -1.95 -13.31
CA GLU A 131 -0.31 -3.16 -13.89
C GLU A 131 0.36 -4.40 -13.31
N PHE A 132 -0.45 -5.39 -12.96
CA PHE A 132 0.06 -6.72 -12.67
C PHE A 132 0.68 -7.26 -13.96
N MET A 133 1.98 -7.55 -13.96
CA MET A 133 2.53 -8.47 -14.94
C MET A 133 2.00 -9.84 -14.58
N VAL A 134 0.89 -10.23 -15.21
CA VAL A 134 0.46 -11.64 -15.21
C VAL A 134 1.54 -12.37 -16.00
N ASP A 135 2.38 -13.08 -15.28
CA ASP A 135 3.31 -14.05 -15.86
C ASP A 135 2.46 -15.22 -16.41
N ASP A 136 1.87 -15.00 -17.58
CA ASP A 136 1.32 -16.07 -18.41
C ASP A 136 2.54 -16.86 -18.94
N GLY A 137 2.98 -17.80 -18.11
CA GLY A 137 4.14 -18.69 -18.25
C GLY A 137 4.86 -18.69 -19.59
N GLU A 138 6.00 -18.01 -19.64
CA GLU A 138 7.13 -18.43 -20.46
C GLU A 138 8.40 -18.44 -19.59
N GLU A 139 8.92 -19.65 -19.37
CA GLU A 139 10.20 -19.89 -18.73
C GLU A 139 11.34 -19.08 -19.40
N GLY A 140 12.13 -18.39 -18.59
CA GLY A 140 13.56 -18.19 -18.84
C GLY A 140 14.00 -16.82 -19.34
N GLU A 141 14.49 -15.98 -18.43
CA GLU A 141 15.86 -15.47 -18.49
C GLU A 141 16.24 -14.82 -17.16
N GLU A 142 17.04 -15.54 -16.37
CA GLU A 142 17.77 -15.01 -15.23
C GLU A 142 18.82 -14.02 -15.72
N VAL A 143 18.60 -12.73 -15.50
CA VAL A 143 19.64 -11.72 -15.73
C VAL A 143 20.44 -11.53 -14.44
N ALA A 144 21.61 -12.16 -14.42
CA ALA A 144 22.64 -12.04 -13.41
C ALA A 144 23.03 -10.58 -13.14
N GLY A 145 23.05 -10.20 -11.86
CA GLY A 145 23.59 -8.93 -11.36
C GLY A 145 24.60 -9.20 -10.24
N GLU A 146 25.85 -8.84 -10.52
CA GLU A 146 27.08 -9.20 -9.80
C GLU A 146 27.12 -8.87 -8.30
N GLU A 147 27.81 -9.77 -7.60
CA GLU A 147 28.24 -9.71 -6.21
C GLU A 147 29.06 -8.46 -5.88
N THR A 148 28.79 -7.85 -4.73
CA THR A 148 29.84 -7.17 -3.95
C THR A 148 29.78 -7.64 -2.52
N ASP A 149 30.71 -8.54 -2.23
CA ASP A 149 30.97 -9.17 -0.94
C ASP A 149 31.74 -8.22 0.00
N LYS A 150 31.36 -8.20 1.29
CA LYS A 150 32.27 -8.07 2.45
C LYS A 150 31.52 -8.12 3.80
N GLU A 151 31.52 -9.32 4.36
CA GLU A 151 31.88 -9.71 5.74
C GLU A 151 31.09 -9.06 6.91
N ALA A 152 30.13 -9.72 7.56
CA ALA A 152 30.17 -10.94 8.42
C ALA A 152 30.40 -10.67 9.92
N GLN A 153 29.38 -10.97 10.73
CA GLN A 153 29.40 -11.75 12.00
C GLN A 153 27.96 -11.82 12.57
N ASN A 154 27.20 -12.91 12.30
CA ASN A 154 27.04 -14.16 13.08
C ASN A 154 26.21 -13.93 14.39
N GLU A 155 25.13 -14.64 14.75
CA GLU A 155 24.87 -16.09 14.75
C GLU A 155 23.37 -16.42 14.80
N GLY A 156 22.96 -17.52 14.13
CA GLY A 156 21.83 -18.34 14.56
C GLY A 156 20.67 -18.58 13.58
N ALA A 157 20.94 -19.01 12.34
CA ALA A 157 19.94 -19.59 11.45
C ALA A 157 20.30 -21.06 11.16
N GLU A 158 19.51 -21.97 11.72
CA GLU A 158 19.37 -23.33 11.18
C GLU A 158 18.18 -23.29 10.21
N GLU A 159 18.50 -23.48 8.94
CA GLU A 159 17.57 -23.71 7.84
C GLU A 159 17.09 -25.16 7.91
N GLU A 160 15.78 -25.37 8.03
CA GLU A 160 15.17 -26.62 7.59
C GLU A 160 14.01 -26.28 6.64
N GLU A 161 14.09 -26.86 5.45
CA GLU A 161 13.12 -26.73 4.36
C GLU A 161 11.73 -27.22 4.78
N PRO A 162 10.64 -26.58 4.33
CA PRO A 162 9.31 -27.15 4.52
C PRO A 162 9.06 -28.25 3.50
N GLU A 163 9.16 -29.51 3.94
CA GLU A 163 8.62 -30.63 3.19
C GLU A 163 7.10 -30.45 3.00
N ASN A 164 6.73 -30.30 1.74
CA ASN A 164 5.37 -30.17 1.26
C ASN A 164 4.72 -31.57 1.24
N MET A 165 4.06 -31.96 2.34
CA MET A 165 3.19 -33.14 2.38
C MET A 165 1.75 -32.73 2.10
N ASN A 166 1.34 -32.91 0.84
CA ASN A 166 -0.05 -33.11 0.48
C ASN A 166 -0.58 -34.36 1.19
N ASP A 167 -1.57 -34.22 2.08
CA ASP A 167 -2.47 -35.32 2.40
C ASP A 167 -3.93 -34.86 2.36
N ALA A 168 -4.62 -35.38 1.35
CA ALA A 168 -6.04 -35.23 1.14
C ALA A 168 -6.76 -36.36 1.90
N GLY A 169 -7.35 -36.06 3.06
CA GLY A 169 -8.19 -37.05 3.73
C GLY A 169 -8.62 -36.72 5.16
N ALA A 170 -9.87 -36.30 5.32
CA ALA A 170 -10.71 -36.48 6.51
C ALA A 170 -10.24 -35.84 7.85
N GLY A 171 -10.83 -34.68 8.17
CA GLY A 171 -11.14 -34.31 9.56
C GLY A 171 -10.00 -33.74 10.40
N THR A 172 -9.15 -32.89 9.83
CA THR A 172 -8.18 -32.15 10.64
C THR A 172 -8.91 -31.15 11.55
N GLU A 173 -8.78 -31.36 12.85
CA GLU A 173 -9.27 -30.47 13.89
C GLU A 173 -8.59 -29.11 13.73
N LYS A 174 -9.22 -28.18 13.00
CA LYS A 174 -8.67 -26.86 12.69
C LYS A 174 -8.26 -26.16 14.00
N VAL A 175 -6.96 -25.96 14.22
CA VAL A 175 -6.45 -25.36 15.46
C VAL A 175 -6.70 -23.86 15.42
N PHE A 176 -7.78 -23.41 16.07
CA PHE A 176 -8.19 -22.00 16.09
C PHE A 176 -7.31 -21.08 16.98
N ASP A 177 -6.42 -21.62 17.83
CA ASP A 177 -5.55 -20.83 18.73
C ASP A 177 -4.06 -21.21 18.58
N PRO A 178 -3.29 -20.55 17.71
CA PRO A 178 -1.85 -20.77 17.57
C PRO A 178 -1.10 -20.01 18.67
N ARG A 179 -1.25 -20.41 19.94
CA ARG A 179 -0.72 -19.62 21.07
C ARG A 179 0.77 -19.88 21.37
N ALA A 180 1.55 -20.40 20.43
CA ALA A 180 3.00 -20.53 20.57
C ALA A 180 3.72 -20.74 19.21
N GLY A 181 3.91 -19.65 18.44
CA GLY A 181 4.91 -19.58 17.37
C GLY A 181 4.60 -20.33 16.07
N ARG A 182 4.68 -19.61 14.95
CA ARG A 182 4.82 -20.14 13.57
C ARG A 182 3.72 -21.07 13.05
N VAL A 183 2.46 -20.80 13.35
CA VAL A 183 1.35 -21.36 12.56
C VAL A 183 0.64 -20.20 11.87
N ASN A 184 0.87 -20.08 10.56
CA ASN A 184 0.06 -19.20 9.72
C ASN A 184 -1.34 -19.81 9.66
N VAL A 185 -2.31 -19.07 10.17
CA VAL A 185 -3.72 -19.44 10.05
C VAL A 185 -4.30 -18.51 9.01
N ASP A 186 -4.56 -19.04 7.83
CA ASP A 186 -5.26 -18.31 6.77
C ASP A 186 -6.59 -17.82 7.34
N ILE A 187 -6.83 -16.51 7.22
CA ILE A 187 -8.05 -15.88 7.70
C ILE A 187 -9.02 -15.85 6.52
N PRO A 188 -10.12 -16.60 6.56
CA PRO A 188 -11.10 -16.60 5.48
C PRO A 188 -11.68 -15.20 5.27
N GLN A 189 -12.00 -14.87 4.02
CA GLN A 189 -12.67 -13.62 3.72
C GLN A 189 -14.12 -13.65 4.22
N ILE A 190 -14.61 -12.50 4.68
CA ILE A 190 -16.02 -12.33 5.05
C ILE A 190 -16.73 -11.64 3.88
N GLU A 191 -17.69 -12.33 3.27
CA GLU A 191 -18.51 -11.72 2.23
C GLU A 191 -19.48 -10.69 2.83
N PHE A 192 -19.53 -9.50 2.21
CA PHE A 192 -20.50 -8.47 2.57
C PHE A 192 -20.93 -7.67 1.35
N ASP A 193 -22.11 -7.04 1.42
CA ASP A 193 -22.56 -6.08 0.42
C ASP A 193 -22.25 -4.65 0.88
N PRO A 194 -21.44 -3.87 0.14
CA PRO A 194 -21.19 -2.47 0.44
C PRO A 194 -22.45 -1.61 0.49
N GLN A 195 -23.47 -1.90 -0.35
CA GLN A 195 -24.70 -1.12 -0.41
C GLN A 195 -25.52 -1.29 0.88
N ASP A 196 -25.60 -2.51 1.39
CA ASP A 196 -26.27 -2.81 2.66
C ASP A 196 -25.70 -1.99 3.83
N ILE A 197 -24.38 -1.80 3.85
CA ILE A 197 -23.70 -1.00 4.88
C ILE A 197 -23.99 0.49 4.70
N ILE A 198 -24.03 0.98 3.45
CA ILE A 198 -24.40 2.38 3.16
C ILE A 198 -25.82 2.65 3.66
N ASP A 199 -26.78 1.83 3.29
CA ASP A 199 -28.18 1.95 3.69
C ASP A 199 -28.34 1.93 5.22
N LEU A 200 -27.58 1.06 5.89
CA LEU A 200 -27.55 0.97 7.35
C LEU A 200 -27.03 2.26 7.98
N ILE A 201 -25.93 2.82 7.47
CA ILE A 201 -25.38 4.08 7.97
C ILE A 201 -26.37 5.22 7.74
N GLU A 202 -27.00 5.30 6.57
CA GLU A 202 -27.97 6.35 6.25
C GLU A 202 -29.22 6.27 7.13
N THR A 203 -29.75 5.07 7.36
CA THR A 203 -30.90 4.82 8.25
C THR A 203 -30.61 5.29 9.68
N HIS A 204 -29.40 5.03 10.18
CA HIS A 204 -29.03 5.40 11.55
C HIS A 204 -28.60 6.86 11.69
N ARG A 205 -28.08 7.49 10.64
CA ARG A 205 -27.54 8.86 10.65
C ARG A 205 -28.55 9.93 11.08
N TYR A 206 -29.84 9.72 10.81
CA TYR A 206 -30.90 10.68 11.13
C TYR A 206 -31.58 10.40 12.49
N LYS A 207 -31.18 9.36 13.22
CA LYS A 207 -31.73 9.05 14.55
C LYS A 207 -31.30 10.09 15.60
N SER A 208 -32.10 10.22 16.66
CA SER A 208 -31.95 11.26 17.70
C SER A 208 -30.67 11.14 18.53
N TYR A 209 -30.12 9.95 18.68
CA TYR A 209 -28.89 9.71 19.46
C TYR A 209 -27.61 10.13 18.72
N VAL A 210 -27.69 10.54 17.45
CA VAL A 210 -26.51 10.86 16.64
C VAL A 210 -26.07 12.29 16.86
N ASN A 211 -24.84 12.46 17.34
CA ASN A 211 -24.23 13.77 17.54
C ASN A 211 -23.69 14.37 16.21
N SER A 212 -23.38 15.67 16.21
CA SER A 212 -22.88 16.38 15.01
C SER A 212 -21.56 15.80 14.47
N LYS A 213 -20.70 15.25 15.34
CA LYS A 213 -19.44 14.60 14.92
C LYS A 213 -19.72 13.25 14.26
N GLY A 214 -20.64 12.47 14.81
CA GLY A 214 -21.17 11.21 14.30
C GLY A 214 -21.75 11.40 12.91
N LYS A 215 -22.54 12.46 12.68
CA LYS A 215 -23.03 12.80 11.33
C LYS A 215 -21.89 13.05 10.33
N LYS A 216 -20.83 13.77 10.72
CA LYS A 216 -19.66 13.98 9.85
C LYS A 216 -18.94 12.67 9.55
N ARG A 217 -18.78 11.80 10.54
CA ARG A 217 -18.17 10.46 10.36
C ARG A 217 -19.03 9.57 9.47
N ALA A 218 -20.35 9.60 9.62
CA ALA A 218 -21.31 8.90 8.76
C ALA A 218 -21.09 9.28 7.29
N ILE A 219 -21.02 10.59 6.99
CA ILE A 219 -20.77 11.08 5.62
C ILE A 219 -19.44 10.56 5.09
N GLN A 220 -18.39 10.54 5.92
CA GLN A 220 -17.08 10.03 5.51
C GLN A 220 -17.12 8.54 5.22
N LEU A 221 -17.80 7.74 6.05
CA LEU A 221 -17.94 6.31 5.84
C LEU A 221 -18.77 6.01 4.59
N VAL A 222 -19.91 6.68 4.41
CA VAL A 222 -20.73 6.56 3.19
C VAL A 222 -19.86 6.84 1.96
N LYS A 223 -19.12 7.96 1.93
CA LYS A 223 -18.20 8.26 0.82
C LYS A 223 -17.12 7.20 0.59
N GLN A 224 -16.65 6.51 1.64
CA GLN A 224 -15.68 5.43 1.51
C GLN A 224 -16.33 4.18 0.91
N PHE A 225 -17.48 3.75 1.45
CA PHE A 225 -18.21 2.59 0.96
C PHE A 225 -18.79 2.79 -0.44
N THR A 226 -19.22 4.01 -0.82
CA THR A 226 -19.64 4.29 -2.21
C THR A 226 -18.49 4.09 -3.18
N LYS A 227 -17.30 4.65 -2.88
CA LYS A 227 -16.11 4.44 -3.73
C LYS A 227 -15.72 2.97 -3.81
N PHE A 228 -15.81 2.26 -2.69
CA PHE A 228 -15.55 0.83 -2.63
C PHE A 228 -16.55 0.04 -3.51
N ALA A 229 -17.85 0.42 -3.47
CA ALA A 229 -18.87 -0.17 -4.34
C ALA A 229 -18.64 0.14 -5.83
N ASP A 230 -18.04 1.30 -6.15
CA ASP A 230 -17.60 1.67 -7.50
C ASP A 230 -16.34 0.89 -7.97
N GLY A 231 -15.82 -0.04 -7.16
CA GLY A 231 -14.62 -0.81 -7.46
C GLY A 231 -13.30 -0.05 -7.23
N VAL A 232 -13.34 1.10 -6.56
CA VAL A 232 -12.16 1.90 -6.25
C VAL A 232 -11.84 1.82 -4.77
N PHE A 233 -10.71 1.20 -4.42
CA PHE A 233 -10.31 1.10 -3.03
C PHE A 233 -10.17 2.50 -2.40
N PRO A 234 -10.92 2.82 -1.32
CA PRO A 234 -11.06 4.21 -0.84
C PRO A 234 -9.95 4.66 0.10
N ILE A 235 -9.13 3.73 0.59
CA ILE A 235 -8.10 3.94 1.62
C ILE A 235 -6.72 3.75 0.96
N GLY A 236 -5.65 4.20 1.62
CA GLY A 236 -4.29 3.98 1.16
C GLY A 236 -3.67 5.16 0.40
N VAL A 237 -2.35 5.12 0.29
CA VAL A 237 -1.57 6.13 -0.43
C VAL A 237 -1.72 5.85 -1.91
N LYS A 238 -2.35 6.77 -2.63
CA LYS A 238 -2.53 6.63 -4.09
C LYS A 238 -1.44 7.33 -4.87
N ARG A 239 -0.84 8.37 -4.31
CA ARG A 239 0.15 9.21 -4.99
C ARG A 239 1.36 9.42 -4.10
N VAL A 240 2.51 9.16 -4.67
CA VAL A 240 3.82 9.51 -4.11
C VAL A 240 4.46 10.43 -5.14
N PRO A 241 5.06 11.56 -4.74
CA PRO A 241 5.82 12.40 -5.67
C PRO A 241 6.83 11.51 -6.39
N SER A 242 6.64 11.33 -7.70
CA SER A 242 7.56 10.53 -8.49
C SER A 242 8.92 11.21 -8.44
N ILE A 243 9.98 10.45 -8.18
CA ILE A 243 11.35 10.94 -8.34
C ILE A 243 11.70 10.90 -9.83
N ASN A 244 10.87 11.55 -10.66
CA ASN A 244 11.17 11.65 -12.07
C ASN A 244 12.40 12.55 -12.20
N PRO A 245 13.47 12.12 -12.90
CA PRO A 245 14.68 12.92 -13.08
C PRO A 245 14.41 14.31 -13.69
N LYS A 246 13.27 14.48 -14.39
CA LYS A 246 12.80 15.76 -14.93
C LYS A 246 12.34 16.74 -13.85
N ASP A 247 11.75 16.26 -12.76
CA ASP A 247 11.27 17.10 -11.66
C ASP A 247 12.45 17.61 -10.78
N TYR A 248 13.60 16.94 -10.87
CA TYR A 248 14.88 17.33 -10.27
C TYR A 248 15.88 17.81 -11.32
N ALA A 249 15.45 18.04 -12.57
CA ALA A 249 16.31 18.60 -13.60
C ALA A 249 16.56 20.05 -13.25
N VAL A 250 17.72 20.29 -12.65
CA VAL A 250 18.17 21.63 -12.30
C VAL A 250 18.62 22.32 -13.59
N ASP A 251 17.97 23.41 -13.96
CA ASP A 251 18.50 24.29 -15.01
C ASP A 251 19.79 24.92 -14.47
N LEU A 252 20.91 24.52 -15.07
CA LEU A 252 22.24 24.97 -14.66
C LEU A 252 22.38 26.48 -14.84
N ASP A 253 21.71 27.06 -15.83
CA ASP A 253 21.82 28.49 -16.12
C ASP A 253 21.06 29.30 -15.06
N GLU A 254 19.86 28.85 -14.67
CA GLU A 254 19.06 29.47 -13.61
C GLU A 254 19.78 29.42 -12.25
N GLN A 255 20.37 28.28 -11.89
CA GLN A 255 21.14 28.16 -10.64
C GLN A 255 22.41 29.01 -10.62
N VAL A 256 23.07 29.15 -11.77
CA VAL A 256 24.23 30.06 -11.89
C VAL A 256 23.79 31.50 -11.65
N GLU A 257 22.66 31.92 -12.24
CA GLU A 257 22.11 33.27 -12.03
C GLU A 257 21.69 33.51 -10.57
N GLU A 258 21.04 32.53 -9.93
CA GLU A 258 20.69 32.59 -8.50
C GLU A 258 21.92 32.73 -7.61
N LEU A 259 23.00 31.98 -7.90
CA LEU A 259 24.27 32.08 -7.17
C LEU A 259 24.95 33.43 -7.39
N GLU A 260 24.89 33.99 -8.59
CA GLU A 260 25.41 35.33 -8.87
C GLU A 260 24.61 36.43 -8.15
N ASN A 261 23.29 36.29 -8.10
CA ASN A 261 22.39 37.16 -7.35
C ASN A 261 22.58 37.04 -5.83
N PHE A 262 22.85 35.84 -5.33
CA PHE A 262 23.18 35.63 -3.92
C PHE A 262 24.53 36.29 -3.57
N ARG A 263 25.52 36.13 -4.45
CA ARG A 263 26.83 36.79 -4.31
C ARG A 263 26.70 38.31 -4.30
N SER A 264 25.94 38.89 -5.23
CA SER A 264 25.75 40.35 -5.31
C SER A 264 25.04 40.90 -4.06
N LYS A 265 24.09 40.16 -3.48
CA LYS A 265 23.46 40.50 -2.19
C LYS A 265 24.43 40.43 -1.00
N LEU A 266 25.29 39.41 -0.92
CA LEU A 266 26.23 39.24 0.20
C LEU A 266 27.39 40.22 0.18
N VAL A 267 27.96 40.52 -1.00
CA VAL A 267 29.21 41.29 -1.14
C VAL A 267 28.95 42.73 -1.59
N GLY A 268 27.73 43.03 -2.06
CA GLY A 268 27.37 44.27 -2.78
C GLY A 268 27.91 44.27 -4.22
N GLU A 269 27.59 45.30 -4.99
CA GLU A 269 28.13 45.54 -6.35
C GLU A 269 29.63 45.93 -6.35
N LYS A 270 30.46 45.22 -5.60
CA LYS A 270 31.92 45.40 -5.67
C LYS A 270 32.43 44.66 -6.90
N ARG A 271 33.19 45.37 -7.74
CA ARG A 271 33.87 44.78 -8.91
C ARG A 271 34.69 43.57 -8.47
N LYS A 272 34.57 42.46 -9.21
CA LYS A 272 35.36 41.22 -9.02
C LYS A 272 36.84 41.59 -8.86
N SER A 273 37.52 41.02 -7.85
CA SER A 273 38.92 41.37 -7.61
C SER A 273 39.81 40.85 -8.74
N LEU A 274 40.97 41.49 -8.97
CA LEU A 274 41.96 41.04 -9.98
C LEU A 274 42.37 39.56 -9.79
N LYS A 275 42.36 39.06 -8.56
CA LYS A 275 42.66 37.65 -8.25
C LYS A 275 41.54 36.71 -8.71
N GLU A 276 40.28 37.11 -8.56
CA GLU A 276 39.11 36.35 -9.00
C GLU A 276 39.03 36.29 -10.53
N LEU A 277 39.19 37.42 -11.22
CA LEU A 277 39.19 37.48 -12.69
C LEU A 277 40.28 36.58 -13.29
N LYS A 278 41.47 36.53 -12.67
CA LYS A 278 42.56 35.65 -13.11
C LYS A 278 42.21 34.16 -12.89
N LYS A 279 41.47 33.83 -11.83
CA LYS A 279 41.01 32.46 -11.54
C LYS A 279 39.89 32.04 -12.51
N GLU A 280 38.95 32.93 -12.80
CA GLU A 280 37.85 32.74 -13.74
C GLU A 280 38.37 32.50 -15.16
N ARG A 281 39.30 33.33 -15.65
CA ARG A 281 39.95 33.14 -16.94
C ARG A 281 40.71 31.81 -17.04
N ARG A 282 41.37 31.36 -15.96
CA ARG A 282 42.04 30.05 -15.92
C ARG A 282 41.03 28.90 -15.98
N MET A 283 39.90 29.02 -15.29
CA MET A 283 38.83 28.03 -15.33
C MET A 283 38.18 27.96 -16.72
N GLN A 284 37.90 29.10 -17.35
CA GLN A 284 37.37 29.15 -18.73
C GLN A 284 38.32 28.50 -19.72
N GLN A 285 39.62 28.80 -19.65
CA GLN A 285 40.63 28.15 -20.49
C GLN A 285 40.71 26.64 -20.27
N LYS A 286 40.49 26.16 -19.04
CA LYS A 286 40.45 24.72 -18.74
C LYS A 286 39.19 24.07 -19.31
N LEU A 287 38.04 24.74 -19.20
CA LEU A 287 36.76 24.28 -19.75
C LEU A 287 36.78 24.22 -21.28
N GLU A 288 37.37 25.22 -21.94
CA GLU A 288 37.57 25.22 -23.40
C GLU A 288 38.49 24.09 -23.87
N ARG A 289 39.52 23.75 -23.09
CA ARG A 289 40.39 22.59 -23.38
C ARG A 289 39.62 21.29 -23.28
N LEU A 290 38.88 21.07 -22.19
CA LEU A 290 38.06 19.87 -22.00
C LEU A 290 36.98 19.73 -23.08
N LYS A 291 36.34 20.84 -23.49
CA LYS A 291 35.37 20.83 -24.61
C LYS A 291 36.03 20.48 -25.95
N LYS A 292 37.26 20.94 -26.20
CA LYS A 292 38.01 20.59 -27.41
C LYS A 292 38.46 19.12 -27.39
N GLU A 293 38.91 18.63 -26.24
CA GLU A 293 39.28 17.23 -26.03
C GLU A 293 38.08 16.30 -26.26
N GLY A 294 36.91 16.59 -25.67
CA GLY A 294 35.68 15.82 -25.93
C GLY A 294 35.15 15.93 -27.37
N HIS A 295 35.40 17.04 -28.06
CA HIS A 295 35.06 17.18 -29.49
C HIS A 295 36.03 16.38 -30.39
N LEU A 296 37.28 16.20 -29.97
CA LEU A 296 38.26 15.37 -30.69
C LEU A 296 37.93 13.88 -30.49
N GLU A 297 37.66 13.46 -29.25
CA GLU A 297 37.26 12.07 -28.93
C GLU A 297 35.95 11.66 -29.63
N SER A 298 34.96 12.55 -29.72
CA SER A 298 33.71 12.28 -30.45
C SER A 298 33.85 12.32 -31.98
N LYS A 299 34.92 12.93 -32.51
CA LYS A 299 35.28 12.86 -33.93
C LYS A 299 36.03 11.57 -34.26
N ASP A 300 36.92 11.13 -33.37
CA ASP A 300 37.66 9.88 -33.53
C ASP A 300 36.71 8.66 -33.46
N ALA A 301 35.70 8.70 -32.56
CA ALA A 301 34.65 7.67 -32.50
C ALA A 301 33.70 7.61 -33.72
N LYS A 302 33.66 8.67 -34.56
CA LYS A 302 32.92 8.68 -35.83
C LYS A 302 33.77 8.32 -37.05
N GLY A 303 35.10 8.25 -36.89
CA GLY A 303 36.04 7.88 -37.97
C GLY A 303 36.26 6.38 -38.12
N GLU A 304 35.99 5.57 -37.09
CA GLU A 304 36.24 4.12 -37.13
C GLU A 304 35.12 3.27 -37.78
N ASN A 305 34.01 3.87 -38.23
CA ASN A 305 32.91 3.11 -38.85
C ASN A 305 32.69 3.38 -40.35
N SER A 306 33.71 3.87 -41.06
CA SER A 306 33.66 3.99 -42.53
C SER A 306 34.95 3.52 -43.21
N GLU A 307 35.23 2.21 -43.18
CA GLU A 307 36.05 1.57 -44.21
C GLU A 307 35.81 0.06 -44.20
N THR A 308 34.97 -0.43 -45.12
CA THR A 308 35.14 -1.68 -45.90
C THR A 308 33.88 -1.95 -46.74
N VAL A 309 33.79 -1.32 -47.91
CA VAL A 309 33.20 -1.97 -49.08
C VAL A 309 34.17 -1.73 -50.23
N VAL A 310 34.89 -2.78 -50.59
CA VAL A 310 35.78 -2.81 -51.75
C VAL A 310 34.91 -3.17 -52.96
N ASP A 311 34.87 -2.25 -53.93
CA ASP A 311 34.28 -2.44 -55.25
C ASP A 311 34.93 -3.62 -55.99
N ALA A 312 34.09 -4.49 -56.56
CA ALA A 312 34.44 -5.39 -57.66
C ALA A 312 33.52 -5.07 -58.84
N ASP A 313 34.08 -4.31 -59.78
CA ASP A 313 33.57 -3.98 -61.11
C ASP A 313 33.73 -5.20 -62.03
N ASP A 314 32.64 -5.70 -62.62
CA ASP A 314 32.71 -6.42 -63.90
C ASP A 314 31.56 -5.93 -64.79
N GLY A 315 31.94 -5.55 -66.01
CA GLY A 315 31.15 -4.68 -66.87
C GLY A 315 30.38 -5.40 -67.95
N THR A 316 29.32 -4.77 -68.44
CA THR A 316 28.93 -4.85 -69.86
C THR A 316 28.00 -3.68 -70.22
N PRO A 317 28.31 -2.87 -71.25
CA PRO A 317 27.33 -1.99 -71.86
C PRO A 317 26.77 -2.61 -73.15
N ALA A 318 25.45 -2.57 -73.29
CA ALA A 318 24.74 -2.92 -74.52
C ALA A 318 24.75 -1.75 -75.51
N ALA A 319 25.00 -2.06 -76.79
CA ALA A 319 24.64 -1.21 -77.92
C ALA A 319 24.17 -2.10 -79.09
N ALA A 320 22.99 -1.74 -79.62
CA ALA A 320 22.32 -2.20 -80.86
C ALA A 320 21.77 -3.64 -80.90
#